data_AF-A0A345P171-F1
#
_entry.id   AF-A0A345P171-F1
#
_cell.length_a   1.000
_cell.length_b   1.000
_cell.length_c   1.000
_cell.angle_alpha   90.00
_cell.angle_beta   90.00
_cell.angle_gamma   90.00
#
_symmetry.space_group_name_H-M   'P 1'
#
loop_
_entity.id
_entity.type
_entity.pdbx_description
1 polymer ?
#
loop_
_entity_poly.entity_id
_entity_poly.type
_entity_poly.pdbx_seq_one_letter_code
_entity_poly.pdbx_strand_id
1 'polypeptide(L)' 'MDILYIFFYWIGWWLMPIWCIIFCLNLVSILKKVKHEEKTTANTVWLIISFTIIMWTTASMGFS' A
#
# COMPACT_ATOMS: atom_id res chain seq x y z
N MET A 1 18.22 1.05 21.58
CA MET A 1 17.69 1.25 20.20
C MET A 1 16.73 0.13 19.80
N ASP A 2 16.79 -1.02 20.45
CA ASP A 2 16.11 -2.25 20.03
C ASP A 2 14.59 -2.27 20.31
N ILE A 3 14.15 -1.76 21.48
CA ILE A 3 12.72 -1.72 21.85
C ILE A 3 11.92 -0.81 20.91
N LEU A 4 12.49 0.33 20.52
CA LEU A 4 11.87 1.26 19.57
C LEU A 4 11.68 0.60 18.19
N TYR A 5 12.68 -0.18 17.75
CA TYR A 5 12.63 -0.87 16.46
C TYR A 5 11.56 -1.96 16.43
N ILE A 6 11.45 -2.75 17.51
CA ILE A 6 10.40 -3.77 17.66
C ILE A 6 9.00 -3.13 17.67
N PHE A 7 8.85 -1.98 18.32
CA PHE A 7 7.58 -1.25 18.35
C PHE A 7 7.14 -0.77 16.96
N PHE A 8 8.05 -0.18 16.17
CA PHE A 8 7.75 0.22 14.79
C PHE A 8 7.45 -0.97 13.88
N TYR A 9 8.16 -2.07 14.04
CA TYR A 9 7.89 -3.31 13.29
C TYR A 9 6.48 -3.85 13.59
N TRP A 10 6.09 -3.87 14.85
CA TRP A 10 4.77 -4.34 15.27
C TRP A 10 3.65 -3.48 14.69
N ILE A 11 3.82 -2.15 14.72
CA ILE A 11 2.87 -1.21 14.08
C ILE A 11 2.80 -1.45 12.57
N GLY A 12 3.94 -1.61 11.90
CA GLY A 12 4.00 -1.88 10.46
C GLY A 12 3.27 -3.17 10.07
N TRP A 13 3.40 -4.22 10.89
CA TRP A 13 2.70 -5.50 10.69
C TRP A 13 1.19 -5.35 10.78
N TRP A 14 0.68 -4.58 11.75
CA TRP A 14 -0.75 -4.31 11.89
C TRP A 14 -1.30 -3.37 10.81
N LEU A 15 -0.48 -2.45 10.30
CA LEU A 15 -0.86 -1.52 9.23
C LEU A 15 -0.81 -2.16 7.84
N MET A 16 0.00 -3.19 7.62
CA MET A 16 0.12 -3.90 6.35
C MET A 16 -1.22 -4.33 5.72
N PRO A 17 -2.13 -5.02 6.45
CA PRO A 17 -3.43 -5.42 5.88
C PRO A 17 -4.29 -4.21 5.47
N ILE A 18 -4.19 -3.08 6.19
CA ILE A 18 -4.91 -1.85 5.87
C ILE A 18 -4.40 -1.27 4.55
N TRP A 19 -3.07 -1.22 4.36
CA TRP A 19 -2.46 -0.79 3.09
C TRP A 19 -2.85 -1.67 1.91
N CYS A 20 -2.92 -3.00 2.10
CA CYS A 20 -3.39 -3.93 1.08
C CYS A 20 -4.85 -3.66 0.68
N ILE A 21 -5.74 -3.42 1.65
CA ILE A 21 -7.15 -3.08 1.37
C ILE A 21 -7.22 -1.79 0.55
N ILE A 22 -6.48 -0.75 0.95
CA ILE A 22 -6.42 0.53 0.23
C ILE A 22 -5.94 0.32 -1.21
N PHE A 23 -4.87 -0.47 -1.41
CA PHE A 23 -4.37 -0.81 -2.74
C PHE A 23 -5.43 -1.50 -3.61
N CYS A 24 -6.10 -2.53 -3.09
CA CYS A 24 -7.17 -3.24 -3.80
C CYS A 24 -8.36 -2.33 -4.15
N LEU A 25 -8.80 -1.50 -3.21
CA LEU A 25 -9.92 -0.57 -3.44
C LEU A 25 -9.58 0.50 -4.48
N ASN A 26 -8.35 1.03 -4.47
CA ASN A 26 -7.89 1.95 -5.51
C ASN A 26 -7.86 1.29 -6.88
N LEU A 27 -7.39 0.04 -6.97
CA LEU A 27 -7.35 -0.71 -8.22
C LEU A 27 -8.76 -0.91 -8.78
N VAL A 28 -9.70 -1.35 -7.94
CA VAL A 28 -11.11 -1.47 -8.33
C VAL A 28 -11.71 -0.13 -8.74
N SER A 29 -11.37 0.97 -8.04
CA SER A 29 -11.84 2.31 -8.39
C SER A 29 -11.30 2.78 -9.74
N ILE A 30 -10.01 2.55 -10.03
CA ILE A 30 -9.42 2.87 -11.33
C ILE A 30 -10.09 2.05 -12.43
N LEU A 31 -10.27 0.73 -12.25
CA LEU A 31 -10.95 -0.10 -13.25
C LEU A 31 -12.37 0.39 -13.56
N LYS A 32 -13.12 0.80 -12.52
CA LYS A 32 -14.45 1.39 -12.71
C LYS A 32 -14.37 2.73 -13.44
N LYS A 33 -13.48 3.63 -13.04
CA LYS A 33 -13.33 4.97 -13.64
C LYS A 33 -12.82 4.94 -15.09
N VAL A 34 -11.93 4.01 -15.43
CA VAL A 34 -11.47 3.78 -16.81
C VAL A 34 -12.64 3.39 -17.71
N LYS A 35 -13.56 2.55 -17.22
CA LYS A 35 -14.76 2.16 -17.97
C LYS A 35 -15.73 3.33 -18.21
N HIS A 36 -15.74 4.33 -17.34
CA HIS A 36 -16.63 5.49 -17.38
C HIS A 36 -15.96 6.77 -17.90
N GLU A 37 -14.73 6.69 -18.44
CA GLU A 37 -13.91 7.84 -18.90
C GLU A 37 -13.75 8.97 -17.85
N GLU A 38 -13.74 8.60 -16.57
CA GLU A 38 -13.52 9.56 -15.47
C GLU A 38 -12.02 9.78 -15.19
N LYS A 39 -11.69 10.94 -14.62
CA LYS A 39 -10.32 11.27 -14.21
C LYS A 39 -9.82 10.28 -13.14
N THR A 40 -8.82 9.47 -13.50
CA THR A 40 -8.20 8.45 -12.62
C THR A 40 -6.95 8.94 -11.88
N THR A 41 -6.44 10.14 -12.19
CA THR A 41 -5.12 10.63 -11.74
C THR A 41 -4.91 10.50 -10.22
N ALA A 42 -5.89 10.91 -9.40
CA ALA A 42 -5.76 10.84 -7.94
C ALA A 42 -5.73 9.40 -7.41
N ASN A 43 -6.56 8.52 -7.95
CA ASN A 43 -6.59 7.11 -7.55
C ASN A 43 -5.33 6.37 -8.01
N THR A 44 -4.80 6.69 -9.19
CA THR A 44 -3.56 6.10 -9.71
C THR A 44 -2.35 6.48 -8.85
N VAL A 45 -2.26 7.75 -8.42
CA VAL A 45 -1.19 8.20 -7.50
C VAL A 45 -1.31 7.46 -6.16
N TRP A 46 -2.52 7.35 -5.61
CA TRP A 46 -2.75 6.63 -4.35
C TRP A 46 -2.40 5.13 -4.47
N LEU A 47 -2.72 4.51 -5.62
CA LEU A 47 -2.36 3.13 -5.91
C LEU A 47 -0.84 2.93 -5.97
N ILE A 48 -0.12 3.78 -6.71
CA ILE A 48 1.35 3.68 -6.86
C ILE A 48 2.02 3.83 -5.50
N ILE A 49 1.62 4.82 -4.70
CA ILE A 49 2.18 5.04 -3.36
C ILE A 49 1.94 3.82 -2.47
N SER A 50 0.71 3.30 -2.40
CA SER A 50 0.42 2.09 -1.62
C SER A 50 1.22 0.88 -2.11
N PHE A 51 1.33 0.69 -3.42
CA PHE A 51 2.08 -0.41 -4.02
C PHE A 51 3.56 -0.35 -3.70
N THR A 52 4.19 0.83 -3.83
CA THR A 52 5.60 1.03 -3.51
C THR A 52 5.88 0.74 -2.03
N ILE A 53 5.00 1.17 -1.11
CA ILE A 53 5.15 0.91 0.32
C ILE A 53 5.04 -0.60 0.62
N ILE A 54 4.07 -1.30 0.03
CA ILE A 54 3.90 -2.75 0.22
C ILE A 54 5.12 -3.51 -0.32
N MET A 55 5.54 -3.20 -1.56
CA MET A 55 6.69 -3.84 -2.20
C MET A 55 7.99 -3.60 -1.43
N TRP A 56 8.24 -2.38 -0.99
CA TRP A 56 9.41 -2.04 -0.18
C TRP A 56 9.43 -2.81 1.14
N THR A 57 8.28 -2.85 1.83
CA THR A 57 8.15 -3.59 3.10
C THR A 57 8.41 -5.09 2.88
N THR A 58 7.81 -5.68 1.86
CA THR A 58 7.96 -7.10 1.54
C THR A 58 9.40 -7.44 1.11
N ALA A 59 10.02 -6.58 0.30
CA ALA A 59 11.41 -6.75 -0.14
C ALA A 59 12.40 -6.65 1.03
N SER A 60 12.17 -5.71 1.96
CA SER A 60 13.01 -5.59 3.17
C SER A 60 12.91 -6.80 4.10
N MET A 61 11.74 -7.44 4.18
CA MET A 61 11.54 -8.68 4.94
C MET A 61 12.13 -9.91 4.23
N GLY A 62 12.05 -9.96 2.89
CA GLY A 62 12.55 -11.08 2.09
C GLY A 62 14.08 -11.13 1.91
N PHE A 63 14.79 -10.06 2.28
CA PHE A 63 16.26 -9.97 2.24
C PHE A 63 16.90 -10.20 3.63
N SER A 64 16.12 -10.70 4.61
CA SER A 64 16.56 -11.07 5.96
C SER A 64 16.84 -12.57 6.07
#